data_AF-A0A9D9IUX0-F1
#
_entry.id   AF-A0A9D9IUX0-F1
#
_cell.length_a   1.000
_cell.length_b   1.000
_cell.length_c   1.000
_cell.angle_alpha   90.00
_cell.angle_beta   90.00
_cell.angle_gamma   90.00
#
_symmetry.space_group_name_H-M   'P 1'
#
loop_
_entity.id
_entity.type
_entity.pdbx_description
1 polymer ?
#
loop_
_entity_poly.entity_id
_entity_poly.type
_entity_poly.pdbx_seq_one_letter_code
_entity_poly.pdbx_strand_id
1 'polypeptide(L)'
;MDLDLHRLSELQWIVTRIDGKIASVALDWKPLAWLSSKIAPWPSGRISDLHCTKISTQELFEISDKAAWSDLILIGTPFQKKVWENLFYLTHRRPSADGMPRTLGQDAGNPPCLLSYSDFAQMCGSRAGVRAVAHAVALNPVPVIIPCHLIIPKETADRIEQTEKEADATLFGRDGLCLDTSLYFGEFSLPGGSALKRDLILRQCGRP
;
A
#
# COMPACT_ATOMS: atom_id res chain seq x y z
N MET A 1 0.41 -6.81 -20.38
CA MET A 1 0.37 -5.34 -20.50
C MET A 1 -1.05 -4.84 -20.74
N ASP A 2 -1.64 -5.00 -21.94
CA ASP A 2 -3.04 -4.56 -22.18
C ASP A 2 -4.06 -5.27 -21.28
N LEU A 3 -3.85 -6.57 -21.00
CA LEU A 3 -4.75 -7.34 -20.14
C LEU A 3 -4.70 -6.92 -18.65
N ASP A 4 -3.53 -6.48 -18.16
CA ASP A 4 -3.31 -6.16 -16.74
C ASP A 4 -3.86 -4.77 -16.40
N LEU A 5 -3.61 -3.78 -17.28
CA LEU A 5 -4.18 -2.45 -17.17
C LEU A 5 -5.70 -2.44 -17.41
N HIS A 6 -6.19 -3.29 -18.32
CA HIS A 6 -7.63 -3.49 -18.52
C HIS A 6 -8.32 -3.99 -17.25
N ARG A 7 -7.72 -4.95 -16.52
CA ARG A 7 -8.28 -5.46 -15.25
C ARG A 7 -8.46 -4.34 -14.23
N LEU A 8 -7.45 -3.50 -14.03
CA LEU A 8 -7.54 -2.38 -13.09
C LEU A 8 -8.59 -1.34 -13.50
N SER A 9 -8.82 -1.15 -14.80
CA SER A 9 -9.80 -0.19 -15.30
C SER A 9 -11.26 -0.57 -14.99
N GLU A 10 -11.54 -1.88 -14.87
CA GLU A 10 -12.88 -2.39 -14.56
C GLU A 10 -13.17 -2.48 -13.06
N LEU A 11 -12.15 -2.38 -12.21
CA LEU A 11 -12.31 -2.48 -10.75
C LEU A 11 -13.02 -1.25 -10.18
N GLN A 12 -13.92 -1.54 -9.24
CA GLN A 12 -14.63 -0.54 -8.44
C GLN A 12 -14.27 -0.74 -6.98
N TRP A 13 -13.73 0.30 -6.37
CA TRP A 13 -13.29 0.32 -4.99
C TRP A 13 -14.34 1.00 -4.12
N ILE A 14 -14.72 0.33 -3.04
CA ILE A 14 -15.57 0.90 -2.00
C ILE A 14 -14.67 1.66 -1.03
N VAL A 15 -14.86 2.97 -0.94
CA VAL A 15 -14.19 3.82 0.04
C VAL A 15 -15.21 4.25 1.09
N THR A 16 -14.97 3.85 2.33
CA THR A 16 -15.78 4.25 3.48
C THR A 16 -15.13 5.41 4.21
N ARG A 17 -15.91 6.46 4.48
CA ARG A 17 -15.48 7.64 5.22
C ARG A 17 -16.30 7.83 6.49
N ILE A 18 -15.62 8.24 7.56
CA ILE A 18 -16.21 8.66 8.83
C ILE A 18 -15.88 10.13 9.00
N ASP A 19 -16.89 11.00 9.09
CA ASP A 19 -16.73 12.46 9.22
C ASP A 19 -15.76 13.04 8.17
N GLY A 20 -15.92 12.60 6.91
CA GLY A 20 -15.07 13.00 5.78
C GLY A 20 -13.70 12.32 5.69
N LYS A 21 -13.24 11.63 6.75
CA LYS A 21 -11.94 10.95 6.79
C LYS A 21 -12.02 9.51 6.30
N ILE A 22 -10.99 9.04 5.61
CA ILE A 22 -10.95 7.70 5.03
C ILE A 22 -10.75 6.66 6.12
N ALA A 23 -11.69 5.73 6.26
CA ALA A 23 -11.68 4.70 7.29
C ALA A 23 -11.41 3.30 6.72
N SER A 24 -11.86 3.03 5.49
CA SER A 24 -11.53 1.78 4.78
C SER A 24 -11.58 1.92 3.26
N VAL A 25 -10.80 1.07 2.58
CA VAL A 25 -10.82 0.86 1.13
C VAL A 25 -10.94 -0.64 0.86
N ALA A 26 -11.88 -1.05 0.01
CA ALA A 26 -12.19 -2.47 -0.20
C ALA A 26 -12.73 -2.77 -1.61
N LEU A 27 -12.73 -4.04 -1.99
CA LEU A 27 -13.41 -4.53 -3.20
C LEU A 27 -14.74 -5.25 -2.88
N ASP A 28 -15.07 -5.39 -1.60
CA ASP A 28 -16.34 -5.93 -1.12
C ASP A 28 -16.84 -5.15 0.10
N TRP A 29 -18.03 -5.51 0.58
CA TRP A 29 -18.68 -4.83 1.69
C TRP A 29 -18.27 -5.33 3.08
N LYS A 30 -17.39 -6.34 3.19
CA LYS A 30 -17.01 -6.91 4.50
C LYS A 30 -16.30 -5.87 5.39
N PRO A 31 -15.37 -5.04 4.89
CA PRO A 31 -14.74 -4.01 5.72
C PRO A 31 -15.73 -2.97 6.23
N LEU A 32 -16.77 -2.62 5.45
CA LEU A 32 -17.85 -1.76 5.93
C LEU A 32 -18.60 -2.42 7.09
N ALA A 33 -19.05 -3.67 6.92
CA ALA A 33 -19.77 -4.39 7.97
C ALA A 33 -18.93 -4.52 9.25
N TRP A 34 -17.64 -4.83 9.12
CA TRP A 34 -16.70 -4.87 10.23
C TRP A 34 -16.56 -3.49 10.89
N LEU A 35 -16.35 -2.43 10.10
CA LEU A 35 -16.19 -1.06 10.61
C LEU A 35 -17.43 -0.63 11.39
N SER A 36 -18.62 -0.83 10.82
CA SER A 36 -19.91 -0.56 11.47
C SER A 36 -20.03 -1.27 12.82
N SER A 37 -19.60 -2.54 12.91
CA SER A 37 -19.59 -3.28 14.19
C SER A 37 -18.62 -2.72 15.22
N LYS A 38 -17.50 -2.11 14.79
CA LYS A 38 -16.48 -1.53 15.69
C LYS A 38 -16.87 -0.15 16.20
N ILE A 39 -17.63 0.60 15.42
CA ILE A 39 -18.10 1.94 15.81
C ILE A 39 -19.45 1.90 16.53
N ALA A 40 -20.26 0.84 16.38
CA ALA A 40 -21.55 0.72 17.06
C ALA A 40 -21.52 0.94 18.59
N PRO A 41 -20.46 0.51 19.33
CA PRO A 41 -20.35 0.77 20.77
C PRO A 41 -19.93 2.20 21.13
N TRP A 42 -19.66 3.06 20.15
CA TRP A 42 -19.21 4.43 20.42
C TRP A 42 -20.35 5.31 20.95
N PRO A 43 -20.05 6.30 21.80
CA PRO A 43 -21.09 7.22 22.30
C PRO A 43 -21.82 7.94 21.16
N SER A 44 -23.12 8.15 21.33
CA SER A 44 -23.93 8.96 20.42
C SER A 44 -23.29 10.35 20.22
N GLY A 45 -23.24 10.81 18.96
CA GLY A 45 -22.62 12.09 18.60
C GLY A 45 -21.09 12.04 18.42
N ARG A 46 -20.44 10.89 18.64
CA ARG A 46 -19.01 10.73 18.34
C ARG A 46 -18.71 10.70 16.84
N ILE A 47 -19.68 10.25 16.03
CA ILE A 47 -19.64 10.27 14.58
C ILE A 47 -20.87 11.04 14.12
N SER A 48 -20.68 11.96 13.17
CA SER A 48 -21.74 12.74 12.55
C SER A 48 -22.18 12.12 11.21
N ASP A 49 -21.23 11.55 10.46
CA ASP A 49 -21.48 10.99 9.14
C ASP A 49 -20.66 9.71 8.88
N LEU A 50 -21.30 8.75 8.20
CA LEU A 50 -20.68 7.54 7.67
C LEU A 50 -21.14 7.35 6.22
N HIS A 51 -20.21 7.53 5.29
CA HIS A 51 -20.52 7.53 3.86
C HIS A 51 -19.66 6.52 3.10
N CYS A 52 -20.25 5.86 2.09
CA CYS A 52 -19.57 4.90 1.22
C CYS A 52 -19.71 5.32 -0.24
N THR A 53 -18.59 5.45 -0.94
CA THR A 53 -18.54 5.69 -2.39
C THR A 53 -17.91 4.50 -3.10
N LYS A 54 -18.41 4.19 -4.31
CA LYS A 54 -17.65 3.41 -5.28
C LYS A 54 -16.85 4.36 -6.16
N ILE A 55 -15.57 4.07 -6.36
CA ILE A 55 -14.67 4.84 -7.21
C ILE A 55 -13.85 3.91 -8.11
N SER A 56 -13.38 4.42 -9.22
CA SER A 56 -12.44 3.73 -10.11
C SER A 56 -11.05 3.57 -9.46
N THR A 57 -10.23 2.68 -10.01
CA THR A 57 -8.81 2.58 -9.61
C THR A 57 -8.08 3.90 -9.85
N GLN A 58 -8.39 4.64 -10.92
CA GLN A 58 -7.74 5.93 -11.17
C GLN A 58 -8.01 6.95 -10.06
N GLU A 59 -9.28 7.15 -9.71
CA GLU A 59 -9.66 8.06 -8.63
C GLU A 59 -9.04 7.65 -7.28
N LEU A 60 -8.89 6.34 -7.02
CA LEU A 60 -8.25 5.86 -5.80
C LEU A 60 -6.77 6.25 -5.73
N PHE A 61 -6.03 6.14 -6.84
CA PHE A 61 -4.64 6.61 -6.90
C PHE A 61 -4.55 8.14 -6.77
N GLU A 62 -5.46 8.89 -7.40
CA GLU A 62 -5.50 10.36 -7.24
C GLU A 62 -5.80 10.79 -5.79
N ILE A 63 -6.63 10.03 -5.07
CA ILE A 63 -6.85 10.21 -3.63
C ILE A 63 -5.58 9.86 -2.85
N SER A 64 -4.94 8.72 -3.17
CA SER A 64 -3.69 8.30 -2.53
C SER A 64 -2.64 9.39 -2.63
N ASP A 65 -2.35 9.88 -3.84
CA ASP A 65 -1.28 10.86 -4.09
C ASP A 65 -1.43 12.16 -3.28
N LYS A 66 -2.66 12.51 -2.89
CA LYS A 66 -3.00 13.73 -2.15
C LYS A 66 -3.23 13.49 -0.66
N ALA A 67 -3.32 12.24 -0.22
CA ALA A 67 -3.68 11.90 1.15
C ALA A 67 -2.57 12.32 2.13
N ALA A 68 -2.97 12.89 3.26
CA ALA A 68 -2.15 13.03 4.45
C ALA A 68 -2.53 11.96 5.48
N TRP A 69 -1.59 11.61 6.36
CA TRP A 69 -1.86 10.67 7.46
C TRP A 69 -3.04 11.13 8.35
N SER A 70 -3.23 12.45 8.49
CA SER A 70 -4.34 13.06 9.23
C SER A 70 -5.71 12.85 8.61
N ASP A 71 -5.78 12.47 7.34
CA ASP A 71 -7.03 12.23 6.61
C ASP A 71 -7.57 10.82 6.84
N LEU A 72 -6.83 9.99 7.59
CA LEU A 72 -7.17 8.60 7.86
C LEU A 72 -7.73 8.43 9.28
N ILE A 73 -8.77 7.60 9.43
CA ILE A 73 -9.24 7.09 10.73
C ILE A 73 -9.05 5.58 10.73
N LEU A 74 -7.95 5.14 11.35
CA LEU A 74 -7.59 3.72 11.39
C LEU A 74 -8.01 3.08 12.72
N ILE A 75 -8.78 1.99 12.64
CA ILE A 75 -9.13 1.14 13.79
C ILE A 75 -8.17 -0.05 13.82
N GLY A 76 -7.31 -0.10 14.84
CA GLY A 76 -6.31 -1.16 15.00
C GLY A 76 -5.52 -1.00 16.30
N THR A 77 -4.68 -1.98 16.61
CA THR A 77 -3.77 -1.95 17.76
C THR A 77 -2.69 -0.87 17.57
N PRO A 78 -2.05 -0.38 18.65
CA PRO A 78 -0.94 0.56 18.53
C PRO A 78 0.19 0.04 17.63
N PHE A 79 0.48 -1.26 17.69
CA PHE A 79 1.47 -1.90 16.83
C PHE A 79 1.05 -1.87 15.35
N GLN A 80 -0.20 -2.22 15.05
CA GLN A 80 -0.74 -2.16 13.69
C GLN A 80 -0.63 -0.74 13.12
N LYS A 81 -1.07 0.27 13.88
CA LYS A 81 -1.00 1.68 13.46
C LYS A 81 0.43 2.12 13.17
N LYS A 82 1.41 1.72 13.99
CA LYS A 82 2.83 2.00 13.73
C LYS A 82 3.29 1.37 12.42
N VAL A 83 2.93 0.11 12.15
CA VAL A 83 3.29 -0.57 10.90
C VAL A 83 2.66 0.13 9.70
N TRP A 84 1.36 0.45 9.77
CA TRP A 84 0.63 1.15 8.72
C TRP A 84 1.18 2.55 8.43
N GLU A 85 1.61 3.27 9.47
CA GLU A 85 2.26 4.57 9.31
C GLU A 85 3.60 4.47 8.58
N ASN A 86 4.42 3.45 8.92
CA ASN A 86 5.67 3.21 8.20
C ASN A 86 5.44 2.79 6.75
N LEU A 87 4.38 2.02 6.46
CA LEU A 87 3.97 1.73 5.08
C LEU A 87 3.55 2.99 4.33
N PHE A 88 2.70 3.83 4.95
CA PHE A 88 2.18 5.05 4.33
C PHE A 88 3.33 5.95 3.85
N TYR A 89 4.35 6.14 4.68
CA TYR A 89 5.51 6.97 4.35
C TYR A 89 6.52 6.34 3.37
N LEU A 90 6.27 5.14 2.83
CA LEU A 90 7.02 4.63 1.68
C LEU A 90 6.70 5.40 0.40
N THR A 91 5.48 5.90 0.28
CA THR A 91 5.00 6.61 -0.92
C THR A 91 4.60 8.05 -0.65
N HIS A 92 4.48 8.44 0.61
CA HIS A 92 4.09 9.79 1.02
C HIS A 92 5.23 10.49 1.76
N ARG A 93 5.27 11.82 1.68
CA ARG A 93 6.26 12.63 2.40
C ARG A 93 5.97 12.61 3.90
N ARG A 94 7.00 12.33 4.70
CA ARG A 94 6.91 12.43 6.15
C ARG A 94 7.19 13.87 6.59
N PRO A 95 6.35 14.46 7.45
CA PRO A 95 6.70 15.72 8.10
C PRO A 95 7.89 15.50 9.04
N SER A 96 8.97 16.27 8.90
CA SER A 96 10.11 16.21 9.83
C SER A 96 9.98 17.22 10.96
N ALA A 97 10.74 16.99 12.03
CA ALA A 97 10.83 17.88 13.19
C ALA A 97 11.39 19.28 12.86
N ASP A 98 12.13 19.43 11.76
CA ASP A 98 12.67 20.69 11.22
C ASP A 98 11.72 21.37 10.20
N GLY A 99 10.52 20.81 10.01
CA GLY A 99 9.54 21.30 9.02
C GLY A 99 9.83 20.91 7.58
N MET A 100 10.94 20.20 7.30
CA MET A 100 11.28 19.76 5.95
C MET A 100 10.69 18.38 5.67
N PRO A 101 9.96 18.18 4.56
CA PRO A 101 9.47 16.84 4.23
C PRO A 101 10.64 15.90 3.99
N ARG A 102 10.70 14.77 4.71
CA ARG A 102 11.64 13.67 4.44
C ARG A 102 10.85 12.51 3.86
N THR A 103 11.30 12.00 2.72
CA THR A 103 10.76 10.76 2.17
C THR A 103 11.78 9.66 2.46
N LEU A 104 11.33 8.53 2.99
CA LEU A 104 12.17 7.33 3.03
C LEU A 104 12.27 6.80 1.60
N GLY A 105 13.41 7.03 0.94
CA GLY A 105 13.72 6.41 -0.36
C GLY A 105 13.19 7.13 -1.62
N GLN A 106 12.66 8.35 -1.51
CA GLN A 106 12.35 9.18 -2.68
C GLN A 106 13.11 10.50 -2.61
N ASP A 107 14.36 10.48 -3.10
CA ASP A 107 14.93 11.67 -3.72
C ASP A 107 14.32 11.78 -5.13
N ALA A 108 14.14 13.00 -5.64
CA ALA A 108 13.48 13.26 -6.92
C ALA A 108 14.15 12.47 -8.07
N GLY A 109 13.58 11.31 -8.41
CA GLY A 109 14.13 10.39 -9.40
C GLY A 109 14.06 8.89 -9.04
N ASN A 110 13.78 8.52 -7.78
CA ASN A 110 13.69 7.10 -7.40
C ASN A 110 12.23 6.68 -7.14
N PRO A 111 11.64 5.75 -7.93
CA PRO A 111 10.29 5.24 -7.71
C PRO A 111 10.19 4.48 -6.37
N PRO A 112 8.97 4.28 -5.83
CA PRO A 112 8.80 3.55 -4.58
C PRO A 112 9.41 2.15 -4.67
N CYS A 113 10.32 1.85 -3.74
CA CYS A 113 11.08 0.60 -3.71
C CYS A 113 10.23 -0.55 -3.15
N LEU A 114 10.28 -1.71 -3.82
CA LEU A 114 9.71 -2.95 -3.29
C LEU A 114 10.57 -3.44 -2.12
N LEU A 115 9.95 -3.75 -0.99
CA LEU A 115 10.67 -4.19 0.20
C LEU A 115 10.30 -5.63 0.55
N SER A 116 11.27 -6.42 1.02
CA SER A 116 10.94 -7.71 1.63
C SER A 116 10.24 -7.50 2.98
N TYR A 117 9.44 -8.48 3.41
CA TYR A 117 8.88 -8.47 4.78
C TYR A 117 9.95 -8.35 5.87
N SER A 118 11.13 -8.93 5.67
CA SER A 118 12.26 -8.83 6.61
C SER A 118 12.84 -7.43 6.68
N ASP A 119 13.08 -6.79 5.53
CA ASP A 119 13.65 -5.44 5.47
C ASP A 119 12.66 -4.43 6.04
N PHE A 120 11.38 -4.60 5.71
CA PHE A 120 10.31 -3.77 6.24
C PHE A 120 10.13 -3.94 7.76
N ALA A 121 10.25 -5.17 8.28
CA ALA A 121 10.20 -5.41 9.71
C ALA A 121 11.39 -4.78 10.45
N GLN A 122 12.59 -4.81 9.85
CA GLN A 122 13.75 -4.09 10.36
C GLN A 122 13.50 -2.58 10.37
N MET A 123 12.94 -2.01 9.29
CA MET A 123 12.59 -0.60 9.20
C MET A 123 11.57 -0.16 10.26
N CYS A 124 10.60 -1.02 10.59
CA CYS A 124 9.64 -0.79 11.67
C CYS A 124 10.24 -0.90 13.10
N GLY A 125 11.54 -1.24 13.21
CA GLY A 125 12.22 -1.50 14.48
C GLY A 125 11.84 -2.83 15.13
N SER A 126 11.39 -3.81 14.33
CA SER A 126 10.91 -5.12 14.79
C SER A 126 11.59 -6.26 14.02
N ARG A 127 12.93 -6.29 14.01
CA ARG A 127 13.72 -7.28 13.26
C ARG A 127 13.33 -8.75 13.52
N ALA A 128 13.07 -9.10 14.77
CA ALA A 128 12.61 -10.46 15.13
C ALA A 128 11.10 -10.69 14.89
N GLY A 129 10.35 -9.63 14.63
CA GLY A 129 8.89 -9.61 14.56
C GLY A 129 8.31 -9.72 13.14
N VAL A 130 9.04 -10.31 12.18
CA VAL A 130 8.63 -10.37 10.77
C VAL A 130 7.20 -10.89 10.58
N ARG A 131 6.81 -11.95 11.29
CA ARG A 131 5.43 -12.50 11.20
C ARG A 131 4.37 -11.53 11.73
N ALA A 132 4.66 -10.83 12.83
CA ALA A 132 3.74 -9.85 13.40
C ALA A 132 3.57 -8.65 12.45
N VAL A 133 4.67 -8.19 11.86
CA VAL A 133 4.64 -7.14 10.83
C VAL A 133 3.85 -7.60 9.61
N ALA A 134 4.12 -8.80 9.07
CA ALA A 134 3.39 -9.35 7.93
C ALA A 134 1.88 -9.45 8.20
N HIS A 135 1.49 -9.88 9.41
CA HIS A 135 0.09 -9.92 9.83
C HIS A 135 -0.53 -8.51 9.90
N ALA A 136 0.21 -7.51 10.41
CA ALA A 136 -0.26 -6.12 10.41
C ALA A 136 -0.41 -5.55 8.99
N VAL A 137 0.54 -5.84 8.08
CA VAL A 137 0.48 -5.46 6.66
C VAL A 137 -0.78 -6.05 6.00
N ALA A 138 -1.09 -7.33 6.25
CA ALA A 138 -2.28 -8.00 5.70
C ALA A 138 -3.61 -7.41 6.20
N LEU A 139 -3.61 -6.85 7.41
CA LEU A 139 -4.77 -6.22 8.05
C LEU A 139 -4.91 -4.72 7.74
N ASN A 140 -4.14 -4.20 6.78
CA ASN A 140 -4.27 -2.80 6.35
C ASN A 140 -5.72 -2.50 5.91
N PRO A 141 -6.43 -1.56 6.57
CA PRO A 141 -7.82 -1.25 6.24
C PRO A 141 -7.97 -0.35 5.01
N VAL A 142 -6.89 0.30 4.55
CA VAL A 142 -6.90 1.28 3.44
C VAL A 142 -5.82 0.93 2.40
N PRO A 143 -5.90 -0.23 1.73
CA PRO A 143 -4.97 -0.62 0.67
C PRO A 143 -4.87 0.45 -0.43
N VAL A 144 -3.77 0.40 -1.20
CA VAL A 144 -3.36 1.42 -2.18
C VAL A 144 -2.91 2.73 -1.53
N ILE A 145 -3.77 3.36 -0.72
CA ILE A 145 -3.43 4.59 0.03
C ILE A 145 -2.34 4.30 1.06
N ILE A 146 -2.49 3.23 1.83
CA ILE A 146 -1.38 2.62 2.56
C ILE A 146 -0.87 1.48 1.67
N PRO A 147 0.34 1.59 1.08
CA PRO A 147 0.77 0.76 -0.04
C PRO A 147 1.30 -0.61 0.42
N CYS A 148 0.45 -1.42 1.04
CA CYS A 148 0.82 -2.75 1.54
C CYS A 148 1.22 -3.74 0.43
N HIS A 149 0.83 -3.50 -0.82
CA HIS A 149 1.23 -4.31 -1.97
C HIS A 149 2.72 -4.18 -2.32
N LEU A 150 3.43 -3.15 -1.82
CA LEU A 150 4.87 -2.97 -2.03
C LEU A 150 5.73 -3.90 -1.16
N ILE A 151 5.14 -4.61 -0.20
CA ILE A 151 5.86 -5.58 0.64
C ILE A 151 5.75 -6.97 0.03
N ILE A 152 6.89 -7.55 -0.33
CA ILE A 152 6.97 -8.77 -1.14
C ILE A 152 7.79 -9.88 -0.42
N PRO A 153 7.72 -11.15 -0.88
CA PRO A 153 8.61 -12.20 -0.40
C PRO A 153 10.07 -11.85 -0.60
N LYS A 154 10.94 -12.31 0.30
CA LYS A 154 12.37 -12.01 0.24
C LYS A 154 13.01 -12.58 -1.03
N GLU A 155 12.61 -13.77 -1.42
CA GLU A 155 13.10 -14.44 -2.63
C GLU A 155 12.83 -13.61 -3.88
N THR A 156 11.68 -12.94 -3.93
CA THR A 156 11.30 -12.05 -5.04
C THR A 156 12.08 -10.75 -4.99
N ALA A 157 12.24 -10.15 -3.80
CA ALA A 157 13.04 -8.94 -3.62
C ALA A 157 14.51 -9.16 -4.03
N ASP A 158 15.12 -10.25 -3.56
CA ASP A 158 16.52 -10.59 -3.86
C ASP A 158 16.73 -10.83 -5.36
N ARG A 159 15.75 -11.46 -6.06
CA ARG A 159 15.81 -11.62 -7.52
C ARG A 159 15.71 -10.31 -8.27
N ILE A 160 14.84 -9.40 -7.84
CA ILE A 160 14.69 -8.07 -8.44
C ILE A 160 15.98 -7.27 -8.25
N GLU A 161 16.52 -7.25 -7.03
CA GLU A 161 17.79 -6.57 -6.73
C GLU A 161 18.94 -7.12 -7.57
N GLN A 162 19.05 -8.45 -7.70
CA GLN A 162 20.08 -9.08 -8.53
C GLN A 162 19.92 -8.69 -10.01
N THR A 163 18.69 -8.70 -10.52
CA THR A 163 18.40 -8.31 -11.91
C THR A 163 18.75 -6.84 -12.16
N GLU A 164 18.38 -5.96 -11.24
CA GLU A 164 18.70 -4.53 -11.33
C GLU A 164 20.21 -4.27 -11.28
N LYS A 165 20.93 -4.98 -10.41
CA LYS A 165 22.38 -4.89 -10.31
C LYS A 165 23.09 -5.37 -11.58
N GLU A 166 22.59 -6.45 -12.19
CA GLU A 166 23.09 -6.94 -13.47
C GLU A 166 22.82 -5.92 -14.58
N ALA A 167 21.61 -5.35 -14.62
CA ALA A 167 21.21 -4.34 -15.59
C ALA A 167 22.06 -3.05 -15.48
N ASP A 168 22.31 -2.56 -14.26
CA ASP A 168 23.18 -1.41 -13.98
C ASP A 168 24.61 -1.61 -14.47
N ALA A 169 25.07 -2.86 -14.59
CA ALA A 169 26.39 -3.19 -15.14
C ALA A 169 26.42 -3.24 -16.67
N THR A 170 25.28 -3.06 -17.35
CA THR A 170 25.16 -3.06 -18.82
C THR A 170 25.09 -1.64 -19.41
N LEU A 171 25.25 -1.55 -20.73
CA LEU A 171 25.23 -0.27 -21.46
C LEU A 171 23.92 0.52 -21.30
N PHE A 172 22.79 -0.17 -21.16
CA PHE A 172 21.46 0.46 -21.09
C PHE A 172 20.98 0.69 -19.65
N GLY A 173 21.75 0.28 -18.64
CA GLY A 173 21.34 0.35 -17.25
C GLY A 173 19.98 -0.34 -17.05
N ARG A 174 19.07 0.33 -16.34
CA ARG A 174 17.69 -0.14 -16.10
C ARG A 174 16.69 0.34 -17.16
N ASP A 175 17.14 1.01 -18.22
CA ASP A 175 16.23 1.52 -19.25
C ASP A 175 15.53 0.35 -19.95
N GLY A 176 14.19 0.38 -19.97
CA GLY A 176 13.37 -0.73 -20.48
C GLY A 176 13.41 -2.03 -19.66
N LEU A 177 13.96 -2.02 -18.43
CA LEU A 177 14.00 -3.23 -17.60
C LEU A 177 12.60 -3.60 -17.10
N CYS A 178 12.04 -4.66 -17.69
CA CYS A 178 10.76 -5.23 -17.27
C CYS A 178 10.96 -6.35 -16.25
N LEU A 179 10.07 -6.42 -15.25
CA LEU A 179 10.03 -7.52 -14.30
C LEU A 179 9.38 -8.75 -14.94
N ASP A 180 10.01 -9.92 -14.81
CA ASP A 180 9.51 -11.17 -15.39
C ASP A 180 8.05 -11.45 -14.96
N THR A 181 7.23 -11.83 -15.95
CA THR A 181 5.86 -12.32 -15.79
C THR A 181 5.73 -13.48 -14.80
N SER A 182 6.79 -14.28 -14.61
CA SER A 182 6.82 -15.41 -13.68
C SER A 182 7.06 -15.03 -12.21
N LEU A 183 7.44 -13.77 -11.92
CA LEU A 183 7.71 -13.34 -10.55
C LEU A 183 6.45 -13.34 -9.69
N TYR A 184 6.52 -14.04 -8.56
CA TYR A 184 5.47 -14.08 -7.56
C TYR A 184 5.68 -12.99 -6.51
N PHE A 185 4.81 -11.97 -6.50
CA PHE A 185 4.89 -10.85 -5.55
C PHE A 185 4.25 -11.15 -4.19
N GLY A 186 3.80 -12.38 -3.95
CA GLY A 186 3.05 -12.75 -2.75
C GLY A 186 1.54 -12.56 -2.89
N GLU A 187 0.79 -13.12 -1.94
CA GLU A 187 -0.65 -12.92 -1.86
C GLU A 187 -1.02 -11.50 -1.40
N PHE A 188 -2.21 -11.08 -1.83
CA PHE A 188 -2.87 -9.85 -1.39
C PHE A 188 -4.11 -10.19 -0.58
N SER A 189 -4.39 -9.43 0.47
CA SER A 189 -5.52 -9.72 1.36
C SER A 189 -6.89 -9.41 0.73
N LEU A 190 -6.91 -8.72 -0.41
CA LEU A 190 -8.13 -8.39 -1.14
C LEU A 190 -8.51 -9.45 -2.19
N PRO A 191 -9.80 -9.51 -2.58
CA PRO A 191 -10.22 -10.25 -3.77
C PRO A 191 -9.33 -9.92 -4.98
N GLY A 192 -8.93 -10.94 -5.74
CA GLY A 192 -7.95 -10.81 -6.82
C GLY A 192 -6.53 -11.21 -6.44
N GLY A 193 -6.22 -11.32 -5.14
CA GLY A 193 -5.02 -12.00 -4.63
C GLY A 193 -3.70 -11.53 -5.26
N SER A 194 -2.80 -12.47 -5.52
CA SER A 194 -1.50 -12.21 -6.14
C SER A 194 -1.56 -11.50 -7.50
N ALA A 195 -2.60 -11.74 -8.32
CA ALA A 195 -2.77 -11.05 -9.61
C ALA A 195 -3.03 -9.55 -9.42
N LEU A 196 -3.96 -9.20 -8.53
CA LEU A 196 -4.23 -7.79 -8.20
C LEU A 196 -2.99 -7.11 -7.60
N LYS A 197 -2.24 -7.82 -6.77
CA LYS A 197 -0.99 -7.30 -6.20
C LYS A 197 0.00 -6.88 -7.29
N ARG A 198 0.21 -7.77 -8.26
CA ARG A 198 1.09 -7.54 -9.41
C ARG A 198 0.65 -6.31 -10.19
N ASP A 199 -0.63 -6.24 -10.53
CA ASP A 199 -1.17 -5.13 -11.33
C ASP A 199 -0.98 -3.77 -10.62
N LEU A 200 -1.20 -3.73 -9.30
CA LEU A 200 -0.96 -2.53 -8.48
C LEU A 200 0.52 -2.15 -8.41
N ILE A 201 1.43 -3.12 -8.29
CA ILE A 201 2.89 -2.87 -8.30
C ILE A 201 3.32 -2.28 -9.64
N LEU A 202 2.94 -2.91 -10.76
CA LEU A 202 3.32 -2.44 -12.10
C LEU A 202 2.81 -1.02 -12.35
N ARG A 203 1.56 -0.74 -11.96
CA ARG A 203 0.99 0.60 -12.03
C ARG A 203 1.75 1.61 -11.18
N GLN A 204 2.06 1.29 -9.93
CA GLN A 204 2.66 2.27 -9.00
C GLN A 204 4.15 2.51 -9.26
N CYS A 205 4.91 1.48 -9.64
CA CYS A 205 6.33 1.61 -9.91
C CYS A 205 6.61 2.18 -11.31
N GLY A 206 5.59 2.38 -12.16
CA GLY A 206 5.75 2.90 -13.52
C GLY A 206 6.63 2.02 -14.40
N ARG A 207 6.81 0.74 -14.03
CA ARG A 207 7.62 -0.22 -14.81
C ARG A 207 6.71 -0.87 -15.85
N PRO A 208 6.97 -0.68 -17.16
CA PRO A 208 6.19 -1.32 -18.22
C PRO A 208 6.24 -2.86 -18.12
#